data_AF-A0A8J4WZL3-F1
#
_entry.id   AF-A0A8J4WZL3-F1
#
_cell.length_a   1.000
_cell.length_b   1.000
_cell.length_c   1.000
_cell.angle_alpha   90.00
_cell.angle_beta   90.00
_cell.angle_gamma   90.00
#
_symmetry.space_group_name_H-M   'P 1'
#
loop_
_entity.id
_entity.type
_entity.pdbx_description
1 polymer ?
#
loop_
_entity_poly.entity_id
_entity_poly.type
_entity_poly.pdbx_seq_one_letter_code
_entity_poly.pdbx_strand_id
1 'polypeptide(L)'
;MLQSIAVYYASLARLLLDVANCQMATGLSNSTQTPPLFALMPEWFLEDIANFLVFTLRHFPSTAILIDPSSQTTLVSLVLFVICHAHFVRNPYLVAKFVEVLFFCDPAVSGRPNDFHNAVKLHPLATTHLINSLIQFYIQIESTGSTNEFYDKFSIRYNIATIFITWWREGFLKSLFIHEAASNEQNFIKFTNRIINDMSFLLEEALDGLKKIRELQDLRDDPARWSELPRDQQIARMNTLESTERQVRSYLTLANQTVSMLFHLTSEIQGPFLRPEIVDRLAAMLNFNLVQLCGPRCSSLKVRNPESYGWAPKTLLAQIVSIYRHLDTEDGQFALAVSKDDRCYSQDLFTQAHMLMSRHAIQTPEELDKFSRLGAKAEEISKTRTEVDYGEIPSEFCDTLIDTLMDDPVMLPQSQAVVDRSTIMRHLLNQETDPFNRMPLTESELIPLPDLKARIVSWKSEREAQWKCKQLEKKGDS
;
A
#
# COMPACT_ATOMS: atom_id res chain seq x y z
N MET A 1 -5.20 -24.55 -33.89
CA MET A 1 -6.25 -24.65 -32.86
C MET A 1 -6.33 -23.39 -32.00
N LEU A 2 -5.29 -23.02 -31.26
CA LEU A 2 -5.31 -21.81 -30.40
C LEU A 2 -5.65 -20.52 -31.15
N GLN A 3 -5.12 -20.30 -32.36
CA GLN A 3 -5.49 -19.16 -33.20
C GLN A 3 -7.00 -19.14 -33.55
N SER A 4 -7.57 -20.30 -33.92
CA SER A 4 -9.00 -20.41 -34.22
C SER A 4 -9.88 -20.12 -32.98
N ILE A 5 -9.42 -20.56 -31.80
CA ILE A 5 -10.06 -20.25 -30.52
C ILE A 5 -9.96 -18.75 -30.23
N ALA A 6 -8.81 -18.12 -30.50
CA ALA A 6 -8.63 -16.68 -30.34
C ALA A 6 -9.58 -15.87 -31.23
N VAL A 7 -9.79 -16.30 -32.49
CA VAL A 7 -10.75 -15.66 -33.41
C VAL A 7 -12.18 -15.79 -32.89
N TYR A 8 -12.55 -16.96 -32.36
CA TYR A 8 -13.86 -17.18 -31.73
C TYR A 8 -14.06 -16.24 -30.53
N TYR A 9 -13.11 -16.22 -29.59
CA TYR A 9 -13.20 -15.37 -28.42
C TYR A 9 -13.12 -13.87 -28.75
N ALA A 10 -12.38 -13.47 -29.79
CA ALA A 10 -12.40 -12.09 -30.27
C ALA A 10 -13.76 -11.71 -30.87
N SER A 11 -14.43 -12.63 -31.56
CA SER A 11 -15.79 -12.42 -32.09
C SER A 11 -16.81 -12.27 -30.94
N LEU A 12 -16.71 -13.13 -29.92
CA LEU A 12 -17.52 -13.01 -28.71
C LEU A 12 -17.22 -11.71 -27.94
N ALA A 13 -15.94 -11.34 -27.81
CA ALA A 13 -15.51 -10.10 -27.18
C ALA A 13 -16.10 -8.87 -27.88
N ARG A 14 -16.12 -8.86 -29.23
CA ARG A 14 -16.76 -7.80 -30.01
C ARG A 14 -18.26 -7.72 -29.71
N LEU A 15 -18.97 -8.85 -29.70
CA LEU A 15 -20.39 -8.88 -29.33
C LEU A 15 -20.62 -8.32 -27.93
N LEU A 16 -19.80 -8.70 -26.94
CA LEU A 16 -19.91 -8.22 -25.57
C LEU A 16 -19.66 -6.71 -25.47
N LEU A 17 -18.66 -6.19 -26.18
CA LEU A 17 -18.36 -4.76 -26.24
C LEU A 17 -19.50 -3.97 -26.90
N ASP A 18 -20.09 -4.48 -27.98
CA ASP A 18 -21.22 -3.86 -28.67
C ASP A 18 -22.45 -3.80 -27.74
N VAL A 19 -22.75 -4.92 -27.06
CA VAL A 19 -23.86 -5.01 -26.08
C VAL A 19 -23.61 -4.12 -24.86
N ALA A 20 -22.36 -3.88 -24.50
CA ALA A 20 -21.96 -2.93 -23.46
C ALA A 20 -21.97 -1.46 -23.92
N ASN A 21 -22.44 -1.17 -25.15
CA ASN A 21 -22.44 0.15 -25.78
C ASN A 21 -21.04 0.80 -25.82
N CYS A 22 -20.00 0.01 -26.03
CA CYS A 22 -18.63 0.48 -26.07
C CYS A 22 -18.35 1.28 -27.36
N GLN A 23 -17.80 2.49 -27.21
CA GLN A 23 -17.27 3.28 -28.31
C GLN A 23 -15.86 2.78 -28.67
N MET A 24 -15.69 2.18 -29.86
CA MET A 24 -14.39 1.63 -30.27
C MET A 24 -13.24 2.65 -30.31
N ALA A 25 -13.51 3.94 -30.52
CA ALA A 25 -12.48 4.97 -30.59
C ALA A 25 -11.88 5.34 -29.22
N THR A 26 -12.69 5.31 -28.16
CA THR A 26 -12.29 5.71 -26.81
C THR A 26 -12.15 4.51 -25.86
N GLY A 27 -12.83 3.40 -26.18
CA GLY A 27 -13.00 2.23 -25.33
C GLY A 27 -14.02 2.44 -24.20
N LEU A 28 -14.70 3.59 -24.13
CA LEU A 28 -15.67 3.88 -23.07
C LEU A 28 -17.08 3.42 -23.44
N SER A 29 -17.88 3.05 -22.43
CA SER A 29 -19.32 2.88 -22.65
C SER A 29 -20.02 4.22 -22.86
N ASN A 30 -21.01 4.26 -23.76
CA ASN A 30 -21.95 5.39 -23.86
C ASN A 30 -22.88 5.52 -22.65
N SER A 31 -22.94 4.50 -21.80
CA SER A 31 -23.81 4.46 -20.63
C SER A 31 -22.99 4.59 -19.36
N THR A 32 -23.49 5.38 -18.41
CA THR A 32 -22.92 5.49 -17.06
C THR A 32 -23.36 4.33 -16.14
N GLN A 33 -24.45 3.65 -16.50
CA GLN A 33 -24.94 2.46 -15.83
C GLN A 33 -24.79 1.23 -16.71
N THR A 34 -24.74 0.04 -16.10
CA THR A 34 -24.62 -1.22 -16.84
C THR A 34 -25.76 -1.36 -17.84
N PRO A 35 -25.48 -1.49 -19.15
CA PRO A 35 -26.53 -1.70 -20.14
C PRO A 35 -27.35 -2.95 -19.81
N PRO A 36 -28.70 -2.91 -19.89
CA PRO A 36 -29.55 -4.03 -19.47
C PRO A 36 -29.23 -5.34 -20.17
N LEU A 37 -28.92 -5.29 -21.47
CA LEU A 37 -28.54 -6.47 -22.24
C LEU A 37 -27.21 -7.05 -21.75
N PHE A 38 -26.22 -6.21 -21.44
CA PHE A 38 -24.94 -6.67 -20.87
C PHE A 38 -25.13 -7.29 -19.49
N ALA A 39 -25.96 -6.69 -18.64
CA ALA A 39 -26.28 -7.21 -17.31
C ALA A 39 -26.98 -8.58 -17.33
N LEU A 40 -27.68 -8.91 -18.43
CA LEU A 40 -28.33 -10.21 -18.63
C LEU A 40 -27.39 -11.27 -19.24
N MET A 41 -26.20 -10.88 -19.72
CA MET A 41 -25.26 -11.83 -20.29
C MET A 41 -24.69 -12.74 -19.19
N PRO A 42 -24.61 -14.06 -19.42
CA PRO A 42 -23.96 -14.97 -18.49
C PRO A 42 -22.50 -14.61 -18.22
N GLU A 43 -22.09 -14.61 -16.94
CA GLU A 43 -20.71 -14.30 -16.52
C GLU A 43 -19.66 -15.22 -17.16
N TRP A 44 -20.03 -16.47 -17.47
CA TRP A 44 -19.10 -17.46 -18.03
C TRP A 44 -18.56 -17.05 -19.41
N PHE A 45 -19.25 -16.19 -20.16
CA PHE A 45 -18.70 -15.66 -21.41
C PHE A 45 -17.42 -14.85 -21.20
N LEU A 46 -17.39 -14.02 -20.15
CA LEU A 46 -16.21 -13.27 -19.76
C LEU A 46 -15.17 -14.19 -19.10
N GLU A 47 -15.63 -15.12 -18.28
CA GLU A 47 -14.76 -16.05 -17.57
C GLU A 47 -13.96 -16.95 -18.54
N ASP A 48 -14.59 -17.50 -19.56
CA ASP A 48 -13.93 -18.36 -20.54
C ASP A 48 -12.88 -17.61 -21.35
N ILE A 49 -13.17 -16.35 -21.74
CA ILE A 49 -12.21 -15.48 -22.42
C ILE A 49 -11.02 -15.21 -21.50
N ALA A 50 -11.26 -14.83 -20.25
CA ALA A 50 -10.20 -14.56 -19.28
C ALA A 50 -9.33 -15.81 -19.02
N ASN A 51 -9.95 -16.98 -18.80
CA ASN A 51 -9.25 -18.25 -18.60
C ASN A 51 -8.38 -18.61 -19.82
N PHE A 52 -8.90 -18.41 -21.04
CA PHE A 52 -8.14 -18.63 -22.28
C PHE A 52 -6.93 -17.70 -22.39
N LEU A 53 -7.10 -16.41 -22.09
CA LEU A 53 -6.03 -15.42 -22.14
C LEU A 53 -4.97 -15.71 -21.08
N VAL A 54 -5.37 -15.97 -19.84
CA VAL A 54 -4.46 -16.39 -18.75
C VAL A 54 -3.66 -17.62 -19.17
N PHE A 55 -4.32 -18.67 -19.67
CA PHE A 55 -3.65 -19.87 -20.14
C PHE A 55 -2.64 -19.56 -21.27
N THR A 56 -3.06 -18.79 -22.27
CA THR A 56 -2.24 -18.48 -23.44
C THR A 56 -1.01 -17.65 -23.06
N LEU A 57 -1.18 -16.59 -22.28
CA LEU A 57 -0.10 -15.69 -21.87
C LEU A 57 0.87 -16.37 -20.91
N ARG A 58 0.36 -17.19 -19.98
CA ARG A 58 1.18 -17.92 -19.01
C ARG A 58 2.04 -19.00 -19.67
N HIS A 59 1.50 -19.75 -20.62
CA HIS A 59 2.19 -20.91 -21.21
C HIS A 59 2.89 -20.63 -22.54
N PHE A 60 2.50 -19.57 -23.26
CA PHE A 60 3.08 -19.19 -24.55
C PHE A 60 3.57 -17.72 -24.58
N PRO A 61 4.51 -17.31 -23.69
CA PRO A 61 4.99 -15.93 -23.59
C PRO A 61 5.94 -15.51 -24.75
N SER A 62 5.90 -16.20 -25.90
CA SER A 62 6.81 -15.96 -27.03
C SER A 62 6.45 -14.68 -27.80
N THR A 63 7.41 -14.13 -28.56
CA THR A 63 7.25 -12.89 -29.34
C THR A 63 6.01 -12.90 -30.24
N ALA A 64 5.70 -14.06 -30.83
CA ALA A 64 4.41 -14.28 -31.48
C ALA A 64 3.48 -14.99 -30.49
N ILE A 65 2.67 -14.22 -29.77
CA ILE A 65 1.51 -14.77 -29.09
C ILE A 65 0.68 -15.48 -30.15
N LEU A 66 0.13 -16.66 -29.84
CA LEU A 66 -0.66 -17.47 -30.79
C LEU A 66 -2.07 -16.88 -31.03
N ILE A 67 -2.17 -15.55 -31.08
CA ILE A 67 -3.35 -14.73 -31.31
C ILE A 67 -2.99 -13.85 -32.52
N ASP A 68 -3.83 -13.87 -33.56
CA ASP A 68 -3.61 -12.99 -34.70
C ASP A 68 -3.83 -11.51 -34.32
N PRO A 69 -3.20 -10.54 -35.04
CA PRO A 69 -3.25 -9.13 -34.65
C PRO A 69 -4.67 -8.52 -34.56
N SER A 70 -5.61 -9.01 -35.37
CA SER A 70 -6.98 -8.50 -35.38
C SER A 70 -7.77 -8.96 -34.15
N SER A 71 -7.60 -10.23 -33.78
CA SER A 71 -8.16 -10.79 -32.54
C SER A 71 -7.54 -10.14 -31.31
N GLN A 72 -6.22 -9.92 -31.34
CA GLN A 72 -5.49 -9.32 -30.22
C GLN A 72 -6.05 -7.94 -29.86
N THR A 73 -6.24 -7.06 -30.85
CA THR A 73 -6.78 -5.71 -30.61
C THR A 73 -8.13 -5.78 -29.88
N THR A 74 -9.03 -6.64 -30.35
CA THR A 74 -10.38 -6.79 -29.78
C THR A 74 -10.34 -7.37 -28.36
N LEU A 75 -9.49 -8.37 -28.12
CA LEU A 75 -9.32 -8.98 -26.81
C LEU A 75 -8.71 -7.99 -25.81
N VAL A 76 -7.73 -7.20 -26.21
CA VAL A 76 -7.16 -6.11 -25.38
C VAL A 76 -8.24 -5.08 -25.04
N SER A 77 -9.05 -4.66 -26.01
CA SER A 77 -10.15 -3.74 -25.76
C SER A 77 -11.15 -4.29 -24.75
N LEU A 78 -11.50 -5.58 -24.82
CA LEU A 78 -12.37 -6.21 -23.82
C LEU A 78 -11.73 -6.24 -22.43
N VAL A 79 -10.45 -6.64 -22.34
CA VAL A 79 -9.72 -6.70 -21.05
C VAL A 79 -9.73 -5.34 -20.38
N LEU A 80 -9.37 -4.29 -21.11
CA LEU A 80 -9.35 -2.93 -20.58
C LEU A 80 -10.76 -2.40 -20.30
N PHE A 81 -11.74 -2.74 -21.12
CA PHE A 81 -13.12 -2.35 -20.89
C PHE A 81 -13.65 -2.91 -19.56
N VAL A 82 -13.44 -4.20 -19.29
CA VAL A 82 -13.89 -4.85 -18.05
C VAL A 82 -13.22 -4.25 -16.82
N ILE A 83 -11.91 -3.97 -16.87
CA ILE A 83 -11.19 -3.34 -15.76
C ILE A 83 -11.67 -1.91 -15.54
N CYS A 84 -11.78 -1.11 -16.61
CA CYS A 84 -12.20 0.30 -16.50
C CYS A 84 -13.68 0.48 -16.18
N HIS A 85 -14.51 -0.54 -16.41
CA HIS A 85 -15.93 -0.56 -16.07
C HIS A 85 -16.23 -1.68 -15.08
N ALA A 86 -15.37 -1.85 -14.05
CA ALA A 86 -15.55 -2.89 -13.04
C ALA A 86 -16.96 -2.89 -12.41
N HIS A 87 -17.59 -1.71 -12.28
CA HIS A 87 -18.96 -1.54 -11.81
C HIS A 87 -20.04 -2.19 -12.71
N PHE A 88 -19.71 -2.56 -13.95
CA PHE A 88 -20.60 -3.34 -14.83
C PHE A 88 -20.58 -4.83 -14.52
N VAL A 89 -19.58 -5.31 -13.79
CA VAL A 89 -19.40 -6.72 -13.47
C VAL A 89 -19.66 -6.91 -11.98
N ARG A 90 -20.76 -7.59 -11.67
CA ARG A 90 -21.17 -7.82 -10.27
C ARG A 90 -20.13 -8.61 -9.47
N ASN A 91 -19.48 -9.58 -10.10
CA ASN A 91 -18.49 -10.44 -9.47
C ASN A 91 -17.08 -9.80 -9.51
N PRO A 92 -16.53 -9.32 -8.37
CA PRO A 92 -15.22 -8.68 -8.36
C PRO A 92 -14.07 -9.64 -8.70
N TYR A 93 -14.24 -10.94 -8.44
CA TYR A 93 -13.24 -11.95 -8.80
C TYR A 93 -13.12 -12.14 -10.31
N LEU A 94 -14.20 -11.91 -11.05
CA LEU A 94 -14.14 -11.92 -12.50
C LEU A 94 -13.31 -10.74 -13.02
N VAL A 95 -13.51 -9.53 -12.46
CA VAL A 95 -12.63 -8.38 -12.76
C VAL A 95 -11.18 -8.67 -12.39
N ALA A 96 -10.94 -9.33 -11.24
CA ALA A 96 -9.61 -9.74 -10.83
C ALA A 96 -8.93 -10.69 -11.83
N LYS A 97 -9.68 -11.62 -12.47
CA LYS A 97 -9.15 -12.46 -13.55
C LYS A 97 -8.70 -11.63 -14.76
N PHE A 98 -9.38 -10.53 -15.09
CA PHE A 98 -8.91 -9.63 -16.16
C PHE A 98 -7.67 -8.83 -15.75
N VAL A 99 -7.54 -8.45 -14.48
CA VAL A 99 -6.28 -7.91 -13.95
C VAL A 99 -5.16 -8.95 -14.01
N GLU A 100 -5.46 -10.22 -13.77
CA GLU A 100 -4.51 -11.34 -13.91
C GLU A 100 -4.05 -11.54 -15.37
N VAL A 101 -4.91 -11.29 -16.36
CA VAL A 101 -4.50 -11.24 -17.78
C VAL A 101 -3.42 -10.17 -18.00
N LEU A 102 -3.62 -8.95 -17.46
CA LEU A 102 -2.60 -7.90 -17.55
C LEU A 102 -1.31 -8.30 -16.84
N PHE A 103 -1.41 -8.97 -15.69
CA PHE A 103 -0.25 -9.48 -14.96
C PHE A 103 0.56 -10.49 -15.80
N PHE A 104 -0.08 -11.48 -16.44
CA PHE A 104 0.65 -12.46 -17.25
C PHE A 104 1.21 -11.88 -18.56
N CYS A 105 0.62 -10.80 -19.09
CA CYS A 105 1.23 -10.10 -20.22
C CYS A 105 2.38 -9.17 -19.80
N ASP A 106 2.56 -8.87 -18.51
CA ASP A 106 3.61 -7.98 -18.04
C ASP A 106 5.01 -8.56 -18.36
N PRO A 107 5.96 -7.78 -18.89
CA PRO A 107 7.32 -8.24 -19.20
C PRO A 107 8.11 -8.70 -17.97
N ALA A 108 7.81 -8.20 -16.76
CA ALA A 108 8.44 -8.67 -15.52
C ALA A 108 8.02 -10.10 -15.17
N VAL A 109 6.84 -10.54 -15.62
CA VAL A 109 6.27 -11.87 -15.35
C VAL A 109 6.58 -12.83 -16.49
N SER A 110 6.35 -12.40 -17.72
CA SER A 110 6.62 -13.19 -18.94
C SER A 110 8.11 -13.29 -19.27
N GLY A 111 8.95 -12.50 -18.61
CA GLY A 111 10.42 -12.46 -18.78
C GLY A 111 10.88 -11.71 -20.04
N ARG A 112 9.96 -11.18 -20.85
CA ARG A 112 10.26 -10.42 -22.07
C ARG A 112 9.05 -9.59 -22.53
N PRO A 113 9.27 -8.49 -23.28
CA PRO A 113 8.18 -7.77 -23.93
C PRO A 113 7.40 -8.67 -24.89
N ASN A 114 6.09 -8.47 -24.97
CA ASN A 114 5.20 -9.15 -25.91
C ASN A 114 4.20 -8.17 -26.53
N ASP A 115 3.63 -8.56 -27.67
CA ASP A 115 2.76 -7.68 -28.45
C ASP A 115 1.47 -7.32 -27.70
N PHE A 116 0.96 -8.20 -26.82
CA PHE A 116 -0.25 -7.94 -26.04
C PHE A 116 -0.03 -6.80 -25.03
N HIS A 117 1.08 -6.80 -24.30
CA HIS A 117 1.48 -5.68 -23.42
C HIS A 117 1.63 -4.37 -24.18
N ASN A 118 2.26 -4.41 -25.36
CA ASN A 118 2.40 -3.23 -26.20
C ASN A 118 1.03 -2.70 -26.67
N ALA A 119 0.12 -3.59 -27.06
CA ALA A 119 -1.23 -3.21 -27.45
C ALA A 119 -2.04 -2.63 -26.28
N VAL A 120 -1.87 -3.16 -25.06
CA VAL A 120 -2.46 -2.58 -23.84
C VAL A 120 -1.99 -1.14 -23.65
N LYS A 121 -0.69 -0.88 -23.70
CA LYS A 121 -0.12 0.46 -23.52
C LYS A 121 -0.62 1.48 -24.54
N LEU A 122 -0.80 1.05 -25.78
CA LEU A 122 -1.24 1.93 -26.87
C LEU A 122 -2.75 2.17 -26.89
N HIS A 123 -3.52 1.44 -26.07
CA HIS A 123 -4.96 1.55 -26.06
C HIS A 123 -5.43 2.85 -25.36
N PRO A 124 -6.45 3.56 -25.88
CA PRO A 124 -6.94 4.81 -25.29
C PRO A 124 -7.33 4.73 -23.81
N LEU A 125 -7.95 3.62 -23.38
CA LEU A 125 -8.28 3.40 -21.97
C LEU A 125 -7.05 3.34 -21.06
N ALA A 126 -5.91 2.85 -21.55
CA ALA A 126 -4.69 2.75 -20.75
C ALA A 126 -4.13 4.12 -20.38
N THR A 127 -4.25 5.08 -21.30
CA THR A 127 -3.74 6.46 -21.10
C THR A 127 -4.75 7.40 -20.45
N THR A 128 -5.98 6.95 -20.20
CA THR A 128 -7.06 7.82 -19.68
C THR A 128 -7.69 7.33 -18.37
N HIS A 129 -8.02 6.03 -18.25
CA HIS A 129 -8.84 5.52 -17.14
C HIS A 129 -8.21 4.36 -16.37
N LEU A 130 -7.26 3.64 -16.97
CA LEU A 130 -6.78 2.36 -16.42
C LEU A 130 -6.07 2.51 -15.07
N ILE A 131 -5.25 3.54 -14.89
CA ILE A 131 -4.54 3.78 -13.61
C ILE A 131 -5.56 4.06 -12.50
N ASN A 132 -6.48 5.00 -12.73
CA ASN A 132 -7.58 5.28 -11.81
C ASN A 132 -8.36 4.00 -11.48
N SER A 133 -8.72 3.21 -12.50
CA SER A 133 -9.53 2.00 -12.33
C SER A 133 -8.80 0.93 -11.52
N LEU A 134 -7.49 0.75 -11.73
CA LEU A 134 -6.67 -0.17 -10.95
C LEU A 134 -6.49 0.31 -9.50
N ILE A 135 -6.32 1.62 -9.27
CA ILE A 135 -6.26 2.22 -7.93
C ILE A 135 -7.60 2.03 -7.20
N GLN A 136 -8.72 2.33 -7.86
CA GLN A 136 -10.06 2.12 -7.32
C GLN A 136 -10.29 0.65 -6.97
N PHE A 137 -9.95 -0.25 -7.89
CA PHE A 137 -10.10 -1.68 -7.67
C PHE A 137 -9.23 -2.15 -6.50
N TYR A 138 -7.98 -1.66 -6.38
CA TYR A 138 -7.09 -1.95 -5.25
C TYR A 138 -7.70 -1.56 -3.89
N ILE A 139 -8.45 -0.44 -3.84
CA ILE A 139 -9.15 0.02 -2.64
C ILE A 139 -10.38 -0.86 -2.36
N GLN A 140 -11.19 -1.15 -3.38
CA GLN A 140 -12.49 -1.82 -3.25
C GLN A 140 -12.37 -3.29 -2.82
N ILE A 141 -11.32 -3.99 -3.22
CA ILE A 141 -11.09 -5.40 -2.83
C ILE A 141 -10.78 -5.59 -1.33
N GLU A 142 -10.75 -4.53 -0.52
CA GLU A 142 -10.58 -4.64 0.93
C GLU A 142 -11.74 -5.41 1.59
N SER A 143 -12.96 -5.31 1.05
CA SER A 143 -14.15 -6.00 1.55
C SER A 143 -14.88 -6.68 0.40
N THR A 144 -14.58 -7.95 0.14
CA THR A 144 -15.23 -8.72 -0.95
C THR A 144 -16.39 -9.57 -0.45
N GLY A 145 -16.58 -9.67 0.86
CA GLY A 145 -17.67 -10.40 1.52
C GLY A 145 -17.52 -11.92 1.48
N SER A 146 -16.34 -12.44 1.12
CA SER A 146 -16.08 -13.87 1.00
C SER A 146 -15.33 -14.43 2.23
N THR A 147 -15.41 -15.74 2.45
CA THR A 147 -14.75 -16.40 3.60
C THR A 147 -13.22 -16.36 3.55
N ASN A 148 -12.62 -16.19 2.37
CA ASN A 148 -11.17 -16.13 2.16
C ASN A 148 -10.69 -14.72 1.74
N GLU A 149 -11.56 -13.70 1.83
CA GLU A 149 -11.32 -12.35 1.32
C GLU A 149 -9.99 -11.74 1.78
N PHE A 150 -9.59 -12.07 3.01
CA PHE A 150 -8.37 -11.55 3.62
C PHE A 150 -7.11 -11.96 2.84
N TYR A 151 -7.05 -13.18 2.31
CA TYR A 151 -5.87 -13.67 1.59
C TYR A 151 -5.93 -13.37 0.10
N ASP A 152 -7.12 -13.47 -0.49
CA ASP A 152 -7.32 -13.24 -1.92
C ASP A 152 -6.97 -11.80 -2.32
N LYS A 153 -7.27 -10.82 -1.45
CA LYS A 153 -6.94 -9.41 -1.72
C LYS A 153 -5.45 -9.21 -1.97
N PHE A 154 -4.57 -9.89 -1.23
CA PHE A 154 -3.13 -9.71 -1.39
C PHE A 154 -2.64 -10.23 -2.74
N SER A 155 -3.17 -11.35 -3.23
CA SER A 155 -2.83 -11.86 -4.57
C SER A 155 -3.26 -10.88 -5.67
N ILE A 156 -4.45 -10.28 -5.55
CA ILE A 156 -4.91 -9.28 -6.51
C ILE A 156 -4.03 -8.02 -6.44
N ARG A 157 -3.72 -7.54 -5.23
CA ARG A 157 -2.84 -6.37 -5.02
C ARG A 157 -1.43 -6.61 -5.53
N TYR A 158 -0.93 -7.83 -5.42
CA TYR A 158 0.36 -8.22 -5.99
C TYR A 158 0.37 -8.09 -7.53
N ASN A 159 -0.69 -8.55 -8.19
CA ASN A 159 -0.85 -8.39 -9.64
C ASN A 159 -0.84 -6.91 -10.03
N ILE A 160 -1.64 -6.09 -9.36
CA ILE A 160 -1.71 -4.64 -9.61
C ILE A 160 -0.36 -3.96 -9.35
N ALA A 161 0.30 -4.28 -8.23
CA ALA A 161 1.59 -3.71 -7.87
C ALA A 161 2.67 -4.07 -8.90
N THR A 162 2.64 -5.28 -9.46
CA THR A 162 3.56 -5.70 -10.54
C THR A 162 3.37 -4.84 -11.79
N ILE A 163 2.12 -4.70 -12.23
CA ILE A 163 1.75 -3.86 -13.38
C ILE A 163 2.20 -2.41 -13.16
N PHE A 164 1.94 -1.86 -11.96
CA PHE A 164 2.32 -0.49 -11.62
C PHE A 164 3.83 -0.28 -11.63
N ILE A 165 4.60 -1.21 -11.05
CA ILE A 165 6.07 -1.10 -11.00
C ILE A 165 6.66 -1.16 -12.41
N THR A 166 6.20 -2.07 -13.26
CA THR A 166 6.66 -2.17 -14.64
C THR A 166 6.37 -0.89 -15.41
N TRP A 167 5.13 -0.40 -15.37
CA TRP A 167 4.75 0.83 -16.08
C TRP A 167 5.46 2.07 -15.55
N TRP A 168 5.74 2.13 -14.24
CA TRP A 168 6.53 3.19 -13.64
C TRP A 168 7.97 3.20 -14.17
N ARG A 169 8.60 2.02 -14.25
CA ARG A 169 9.98 1.85 -14.75
C ARG A 169 10.11 2.16 -16.25
N GLU A 170 9.11 1.80 -17.03
CA GLU A 170 9.05 2.15 -18.45
C GLU A 170 8.82 3.66 -18.69
N GLY A 171 8.37 4.40 -17.68
CA GLY A 171 8.14 5.85 -17.74
C GLY A 171 6.89 6.28 -18.50
N PHE A 172 6.27 5.39 -19.29
CA PHE A 172 5.17 5.71 -20.20
C PHE A 172 3.91 6.26 -19.49
N LEU A 173 3.59 5.77 -18.29
CA LEU A 173 2.38 6.16 -17.56
C LEU A 173 2.68 7.01 -16.31
N LYS A 174 3.92 7.43 -16.13
CA LYS A 174 4.35 8.13 -14.90
C LYS A 174 3.63 9.46 -14.69
N SER A 175 3.50 10.24 -15.76
CA SER A 175 2.76 11.52 -15.75
C SER A 175 1.29 11.32 -15.38
N LEU A 176 0.69 10.19 -15.76
CA LEU A 176 -0.70 9.87 -15.44
C LEU A 176 -0.85 9.48 -13.96
N PHE A 177 0.11 8.76 -13.37
CA PHE A 177 0.11 8.53 -11.92
C PHE A 177 0.20 9.84 -11.14
N ILE A 178 1.08 10.76 -11.57
CA ILE A 178 1.25 12.07 -10.93
C ILE A 178 -0.04 12.89 -11.07
N HIS A 179 -0.64 12.89 -12.27
CA HIS A 179 -1.93 13.55 -12.50
C HIS A 179 -3.04 12.96 -11.63
N GLU A 180 -3.12 11.63 -11.51
CA GLU A 180 -4.13 10.95 -10.67
C GLU A 180 -3.96 11.32 -9.19
N ALA A 181 -2.71 11.33 -8.70
CA ALA A 181 -2.40 11.73 -7.33
C ALA A 181 -2.80 13.18 -7.03
N ALA A 182 -2.73 14.07 -8.03
CA ALA A 182 -3.10 15.48 -7.89
C ALA A 182 -4.60 15.77 -8.11
N SER A 183 -5.22 15.09 -9.06
CA SER A 183 -6.62 15.35 -9.46
C SER A 183 -7.64 14.59 -8.62
N ASN A 184 -7.26 13.44 -8.06
CA ASN A 184 -8.13 12.57 -7.29
C ASN A 184 -7.52 12.23 -5.92
N GLU A 185 -7.07 13.29 -5.24
CA GLU A 185 -6.26 13.22 -4.02
C GLU A 185 -6.88 12.29 -2.96
N GLN A 186 -8.18 12.41 -2.70
CA GLN A 186 -8.86 11.60 -1.67
C GLN A 186 -8.78 10.09 -1.94
N ASN A 187 -8.95 9.68 -3.20
CA ASN A 187 -8.82 8.27 -3.58
C ASN A 187 -7.37 7.82 -3.50
N PHE A 188 -6.42 8.67 -3.87
CA PHE A 188 -5.00 8.36 -3.74
C PHE A 188 -4.58 8.23 -2.26
N ILE A 189 -5.12 9.05 -1.36
CA ILE A 189 -4.89 8.91 0.08
C ILE A 189 -5.46 7.58 0.60
N LYS A 190 -6.67 7.18 0.17
CA LYS A 190 -7.23 5.85 0.49
C LYS A 190 -6.34 4.72 -0.02
N PHE A 191 -5.82 4.83 -1.24
CA PHE A 191 -4.89 3.87 -1.81
C PHE A 191 -3.60 3.77 -0.99
N THR A 192 -2.98 4.90 -0.67
CA THR A 192 -1.79 4.97 0.21
C THR A 192 -2.07 4.34 1.58
N ASN A 193 -3.24 4.61 2.17
CA ASN A 193 -3.65 3.97 3.42
C ASN A 193 -3.70 2.44 3.31
N ARG A 194 -4.26 1.90 2.22
CA ARG A 194 -4.28 0.44 1.98
C ARG A 194 -2.88 -0.14 1.83
N ILE A 195 -1.98 0.54 1.12
CA ILE A 195 -0.56 0.12 1.01
C ILE A 195 0.10 0.04 2.40
N ILE A 196 -0.09 1.07 3.24
CA ILE A 196 0.52 1.13 4.58
C ILE A 196 -0.03 0.00 5.47
N ASN A 197 -1.34 -0.26 5.42
CA ASN A 197 -1.97 -1.34 6.16
C ASN A 197 -1.38 -2.71 5.76
N ASP A 198 -1.31 -2.97 4.46
CA ASP A 198 -0.77 -4.22 3.94
C ASP A 198 0.70 -4.40 4.27
N MET A 199 1.51 -3.36 4.08
CA MET A 199 2.94 -3.40 4.39
C MET A 199 3.20 -3.67 5.86
N SER A 200 2.43 -3.03 6.76
CA SER A 200 2.56 -3.23 8.21
C SER A 200 2.28 -4.69 8.57
N PHE A 201 1.13 -5.22 8.13
CA PHE A 201 0.72 -6.59 8.42
C PHE A 201 1.67 -7.63 7.80
N LEU A 202 1.95 -7.51 6.50
CA LEU A 202 2.74 -8.52 5.76
C LEU A 202 4.16 -8.61 6.27
N LEU A 203 4.81 -7.48 6.59
CA LEU A 203 6.16 -7.51 7.13
C LEU A 203 6.18 -8.04 8.56
N GLU A 204 5.28 -7.61 9.43
CA GLU A 204 5.21 -8.11 10.80
C GLU A 204 5.04 -9.64 10.82
N GLU A 205 4.04 -10.15 10.12
CA GLU A 205 3.75 -11.59 10.04
C GLU A 205 4.88 -12.38 9.38
N ALA A 206 5.52 -11.83 8.33
CA ALA A 206 6.66 -12.47 7.69
C ALA A 206 7.85 -12.59 8.65
N LEU A 207 8.16 -11.53 9.39
CA LEU A 207 9.32 -11.48 10.29
C LEU A 207 9.11 -12.37 11.53
N ASP A 208 7.92 -12.35 12.12
CA ASP A 208 7.56 -13.25 13.21
C ASP A 208 7.53 -14.71 12.76
N GLY A 209 7.01 -14.96 11.56
CA GLY A 209 7.06 -16.28 10.92
C GLY A 209 8.49 -16.77 10.69
N LEU A 210 9.41 -15.92 10.20
CA LEU A 210 10.83 -16.27 10.03
C LEU A 210 11.47 -16.65 11.37
N LYS A 211 11.18 -15.91 12.44
CA LYS A 211 11.67 -16.24 13.78
C LYS A 211 11.17 -17.62 14.23
N LYS A 212 9.88 -17.89 14.05
CA LYS A 212 9.28 -19.20 14.37
C LYS A 212 9.86 -20.35 13.54
N ILE A 213 10.08 -20.13 12.24
CA ILE A 213 10.75 -21.11 11.36
C ILE A 213 12.12 -21.44 11.91
N ARG A 214 12.92 -20.42 12.28
CA ARG A 214 14.24 -20.65 12.85
C ARG A 214 14.16 -21.47 14.14
N GLU A 215 13.29 -21.10 15.08
CA GLU A 215 13.14 -21.84 16.34
C GLU A 215 12.77 -23.31 16.12
N LEU A 216 11.89 -23.60 15.15
CA LEU A 216 11.51 -24.96 14.77
C LEU A 216 12.63 -25.72 14.06
N GLN A 217 13.40 -25.04 13.19
CA GLN A 217 14.58 -25.61 12.55
C GLN A 217 15.65 -25.94 13.60
N ASP A 218 15.99 -25.00 14.48
CA ASP A 218 16.98 -25.20 15.55
C ASP A 218 16.56 -26.35 16.50
N LEU A 219 15.28 -26.50 16.81
CA LEU A 219 14.76 -27.63 17.59
C LEU A 219 14.88 -28.97 16.86
N ARG A 220 14.57 -29.02 15.56
CA ARG A 220 14.67 -30.23 14.73
C ARG A 220 16.12 -30.69 14.60
N ASP A 221 17.03 -29.74 14.52
CA ASP A 221 18.45 -29.97 14.26
C ASP A 221 19.28 -30.17 15.54
N ASP A 222 18.63 -30.17 16.71
CA ASP A 222 19.18 -30.63 17.98
C ASP A 222 18.70 -32.07 18.26
N PRO A 223 19.52 -33.10 17.98
CA PRO A 223 19.08 -34.50 18.10
C PRO A 223 18.72 -34.89 19.54
N ALA A 224 19.36 -34.28 20.54
CA ALA A 224 19.10 -34.56 21.95
C ALA A 224 17.70 -34.09 22.32
N ARG A 225 17.39 -32.81 22.05
CA ARG A 225 16.06 -32.24 22.34
C ARG A 225 14.97 -32.80 21.44
N TRP A 226 15.27 -33.13 20.19
CA TRP A 226 14.30 -33.67 19.25
C TRP A 226 13.85 -35.08 19.62
N SER A 227 14.80 -35.95 20.02
CA SER A 227 14.50 -37.35 20.37
C SER A 227 13.75 -37.50 21.69
N GLU A 228 13.84 -36.53 22.60
CA GLU A 228 13.05 -36.47 23.84
C GLU A 228 11.56 -36.21 23.59
N LEU A 229 11.19 -35.63 22.45
CA LEU A 229 9.80 -35.32 22.13
C LEU A 229 9.02 -36.57 21.71
N PRO A 230 7.76 -36.75 22.16
CA PRO A 230 6.88 -37.79 21.64
C PRO A 230 6.69 -37.69 20.13
N ARG A 231 6.53 -38.83 19.46
CA ARG A 231 6.41 -38.90 17.99
C ARG A 231 5.28 -38.04 17.42
N ASP A 232 4.14 -37.96 18.10
CA ASP A 232 3.03 -37.10 17.68
C ASP A 232 3.39 -35.61 17.73
N GLN A 233 4.18 -35.20 18.74
CA GLN A 233 4.66 -33.83 18.83
C GLN A 233 5.69 -33.53 17.74
N GLN A 234 6.58 -34.48 17.41
CA GLN A 234 7.52 -34.33 16.30
C GLN A 234 6.77 -34.09 14.98
N ILE A 235 5.75 -34.91 14.68
CA ILE A 235 4.91 -34.76 13.48
C ILE A 235 4.18 -33.41 13.48
N ALA A 236 3.57 -33.02 14.60
CA ALA A 236 2.86 -31.75 14.72
C ALA A 236 3.80 -30.54 14.50
N ARG A 237 5.03 -30.59 15.01
CA ARG A 237 6.05 -29.54 14.83
C ARG A 237 6.52 -29.48 13.38
N MET A 238 6.70 -30.62 12.70
CA MET A 238 7.03 -30.66 11.27
C MET A 238 5.91 -30.08 10.41
N ASN A 239 4.66 -30.47 10.66
CA ASN A 239 3.51 -29.90 9.94
C ASN A 239 3.40 -28.39 10.17
N THR A 240 3.68 -27.93 11.40
CA THR A 240 3.72 -26.50 11.73
C THR A 240 4.84 -25.78 10.98
N LEU A 241 6.03 -26.38 10.90
CA LEU A 241 7.15 -25.84 10.15
C LEU A 241 6.77 -25.69 8.67
N GLU A 242 6.30 -26.74 8.01
CA GLU A 242 5.92 -26.71 6.59
C GLU A 242 4.80 -25.69 6.30
N SER A 243 3.82 -25.58 7.19
CA SER A 243 2.76 -24.58 7.07
C SER A 243 3.29 -23.15 7.21
N THR A 244 4.16 -22.92 8.20
CA THR A 244 4.76 -21.60 8.45
C THR A 244 5.69 -21.20 7.30
N GLU A 245 6.47 -22.14 6.76
CA GLU A 245 7.36 -21.91 5.61
C GLU A 245 6.59 -21.48 4.35
N ARG A 246 5.45 -22.12 4.06
CA ARG A 246 4.59 -21.73 2.94
C ARG A 246 4.00 -20.33 3.15
N GLN A 247 3.51 -20.05 4.36
CA GLN A 247 2.92 -18.76 4.71
C GLN A 247 3.93 -17.62 4.63
N VAL A 248 5.12 -17.79 5.21
CA VAL A 248 6.20 -16.79 5.18
C VAL A 248 6.68 -16.50 3.75
N ARG A 249 6.81 -17.53 2.90
CA ARG A 249 7.15 -17.33 1.48
C ARG A 249 6.12 -16.44 0.78
N SER A 250 4.84 -16.70 1.03
CA SER A 250 3.75 -15.88 0.48
C SER A 250 3.84 -14.45 1.00
N TYR A 251 3.91 -14.25 2.31
CA TYR A 251 3.97 -12.92 2.92
C TYR A 251 5.18 -12.11 2.49
N LEU A 252 6.37 -12.72 2.41
CA LEU A 252 7.58 -12.02 1.93
C LEU A 252 7.48 -11.61 0.47
N THR A 253 6.90 -12.47 -0.39
CA THR A 253 6.69 -12.13 -1.80
C THR A 253 5.78 -10.91 -1.94
N LEU A 254 4.68 -10.90 -1.17
CA LEU A 254 3.72 -9.79 -1.14
C LEU A 254 4.32 -8.52 -0.52
N ALA A 255 5.04 -8.65 0.59
CA ALA A 255 5.69 -7.55 1.28
C ALA A 255 6.74 -6.87 0.40
N ASN A 256 7.65 -7.65 -0.19
CA ASN A 256 8.68 -7.14 -1.09
C ASN A 256 8.05 -6.36 -2.26
N GLN A 257 6.96 -6.88 -2.83
CA GLN A 257 6.26 -6.20 -3.92
C GLN A 257 5.63 -4.88 -3.45
N THR A 258 5.01 -4.88 -2.28
CA THR A 258 4.36 -3.70 -1.68
C THR A 258 5.39 -2.62 -1.35
N VAL A 259 6.51 -2.98 -0.74
CA VAL A 259 7.63 -2.05 -0.46
C VAL A 259 8.20 -1.50 -1.76
N SER A 260 8.39 -2.35 -2.78
CA SER A 260 8.92 -1.92 -4.07
C SER A 260 7.98 -0.94 -4.77
N MET A 261 6.67 -1.15 -4.71
CA MET A 261 5.68 -0.21 -5.22
C MET A 261 5.73 1.12 -4.45
N LEU A 262 5.76 1.07 -3.11
CA LEU A 262 5.87 2.26 -2.27
C LEU A 262 7.16 3.06 -2.57
N PHE A 263 8.29 2.37 -2.72
CA PHE A 263 9.56 2.95 -3.13
C PHE A 263 9.46 3.71 -4.46
N HIS A 264 8.82 3.11 -5.47
CA HIS A 264 8.64 3.74 -6.77
C HIS A 264 7.68 4.94 -6.71
N LEU A 265 6.55 4.83 -6.02
CA LEU A 265 5.59 5.93 -5.92
C LEU A 265 6.18 7.14 -5.18
N THR A 266 6.81 6.89 -4.03
CA THR A 266 7.39 7.96 -3.19
C THR A 266 8.53 8.71 -3.87
N SER A 267 9.19 8.12 -4.87
CA SER A 267 10.31 8.78 -5.56
C SER A 267 9.91 10.06 -6.29
N GLU A 268 8.64 10.20 -6.68
CA GLU A 268 8.13 11.42 -7.35
C GLU A 268 6.79 11.93 -6.82
N ILE A 269 6.00 11.09 -6.15
CA ILE A 269 4.72 11.47 -5.55
C ILE A 269 4.91 11.50 -4.03
N GLN A 270 5.10 12.70 -3.47
CA GLN A 270 5.32 12.88 -2.03
C GLN A 270 4.05 13.38 -1.30
N GLY A 271 3.33 14.33 -1.90
CA GLY A 271 2.21 15.05 -1.26
C GLY A 271 1.20 14.16 -0.52
N PRO A 272 0.59 13.15 -1.17
CA PRO A 272 -0.36 12.24 -0.51
C PRO A 272 0.21 11.46 0.69
N PHE A 273 1.52 11.18 0.72
CA PHE A 273 2.18 10.48 1.83
C PHE A 273 2.50 11.38 3.03
N LEU A 274 2.51 12.70 2.80
CA LEU A 274 2.80 13.71 3.81
C LEU A 274 1.54 14.35 4.41
N ARG A 275 0.35 13.86 4.02
CA ARG A 275 -0.91 14.33 4.60
C ARG A 275 -0.97 13.99 6.10
N PRO A 276 -1.53 14.88 6.97
CA PRO A 276 -1.59 14.66 8.42
C PRO A 276 -2.18 13.30 8.84
N GLU A 277 -3.16 12.81 8.08
CA GLU A 277 -3.86 11.54 8.33
C GLU A 277 -2.99 10.29 8.05
N ILE A 278 -1.92 10.46 7.28
CA ILE A 278 -1.06 9.40 6.74
C ILE A 278 0.35 9.45 7.34
N VAL A 279 0.95 10.64 7.42
CA VAL A 279 2.40 10.82 7.62
C VAL A 279 2.91 10.19 8.91
N ASP A 280 2.19 10.37 10.02
CA ASP A 280 2.58 9.79 11.32
C ASP A 280 2.51 8.26 11.31
N ARG A 281 1.54 7.69 10.59
CA ARG A 281 1.38 6.22 10.46
C ARG A 281 2.43 5.62 9.55
N LEU A 282 2.74 6.31 8.45
CA LEU A 282 3.80 5.93 7.53
C LEU A 282 5.15 5.96 8.25
N ALA A 283 5.44 7.02 8.99
CA ALA A 283 6.65 7.16 9.79
C ALA A 283 6.77 6.05 10.86
N ALA A 284 5.70 5.80 11.62
CA ALA A 284 5.69 4.71 12.61
C ALA A 284 5.90 3.33 11.98
N MET A 285 5.26 3.04 10.84
CA MET A 285 5.46 1.80 10.09
C MET A 285 6.91 1.66 9.60
N LEU A 286 7.49 2.71 9.05
CA LEU A 286 8.89 2.70 8.60
C LEU A 286 9.84 2.51 9.78
N ASN A 287 9.62 3.19 10.91
CA ASN A 287 10.44 3.09 12.12
C ASN A 287 10.40 1.67 12.68
N PHE A 288 9.19 1.10 12.80
CA PHE A 288 9.02 -0.27 13.24
C PHE A 288 9.82 -1.25 12.37
N ASN A 289 9.71 -1.14 11.05
CA ASN A 289 10.44 -2.00 10.13
C ASN A 289 11.96 -1.79 10.20
N LEU A 290 12.42 -0.55 10.38
CA LEU A 290 13.83 -0.24 10.58
C LEU A 290 14.37 -0.89 11.87
N VAL A 291 13.59 -0.88 12.96
CA VAL A 291 13.94 -1.60 14.20
C VAL A 291 14.08 -3.11 13.95
N GLN A 292 13.18 -3.73 13.20
CA GLN A 292 13.28 -5.17 12.93
C GLN A 292 14.52 -5.53 12.09
N LEU A 293 14.89 -4.67 11.13
CA LEU A 293 15.99 -4.91 10.20
C LEU A 293 17.37 -4.53 10.73
N CYS A 294 17.45 -3.51 11.58
CA CYS A 294 18.72 -2.99 12.10
C CYS A 294 18.93 -3.30 13.59
N GLY A 295 17.86 -3.58 14.33
CA GLY A 295 17.93 -3.87 15.76
C GLY A 295 18.47 -5.27 16.08
N PRO A 296 18.64 -5.59 17.38
CA PRO A 296 19.15 -6.89 17.83
C PRO A 296 18.30 -8.07 17.35
N ARG A 297 17.02 -7.83 17.06
CA ARG A 297 16.07 -8.82 16.52
C ARG A 297 16.46 -9.30 15.12
N CYS A 298 17.16 -8.52 14.29
CA CYS A 298 17.60 -8.97 12.97
C CYS A 298 18.53 -10.20 13.05
N SER A 299 19.36 -10.27 14.10
CA SER A 299 20.20 -11.45 14.34
C SER A 299 19.39 -12.74 14.58
N SER A 300 18.15 -12.62 15.09
CA SER A 300 17.22 -13.72 15.30
C SER A 300 16.56 -14.21 14.00
N LEU A 301 16.60 -13.42 12.92
CA LEU A 301 15.97 -13.74 11.62
C LEU A 301 16.85 -14.56 10.67
N LYS A 302 17.99 -15.06 11.14
CA LYS A 302 18.88 -15.93 10.34
C LYS A 302 18.28 -17.33 10.20
N VAL A 303 17.40 -17.50 9.21
CA VAL A 303 16.83 -18.79 8.79
C VAL A 303 17.75 -19.53 7.82
N ARG A 304 17.60 -20.84 7.71
CA ARG A 304 18.27 -21.66 6.69
C ARG A 304 17.65 -21.39 5.33
N ASN A 305 18.46 -21.37 4.26
CA ASN A 305 18.00 -21.13 2.88
C ASN A 305 17.09 -19.89 2.74
N PRO A 306 17.53 -18.69 3.18
CA PRO A 306 16.71 -17.48 3.18
C PRO A 306 16.14 -17.13 1.79
N GLU A 307 16.90 -17.42 0.73
CA GLU A 307 16.48 -17.20 -0.66
C GLU A 307 15.22 -17.99 -1.03
N SER A 308 15.01 -19.18 -0.44
CA SER A 308 13.83 -20.00 -0.71
C SER A 308 12.52 -19.38 -0.21
N TYR A 309 12.61 -18.39 0.67
CA TYR A 309 11.46 -17.61 1.14
C TYR A 309 11.37 -16.23 0.47
N GLY A 310 12.32 -15.87 -0.40
CA GLY A 310 12.45 -14.51 -0.94
C GLY A 310 12.97 -13.52 0.10
N TRP A 311 13.65 -13.99 1.15
CA TRP A 311 14.20 -13.12 2.19
C TRP A 311 15.50 -12.44 1.73
N ALA A 312 15.38 -11.17 1.33
CA ALA A 312 16.48 -10.32 0.88
C ALA A 312 16.60 -9.07 1.78
N PRO A 313 17.07 -9.20 3.03
CA PRO A 313 17.04 -8.12 4.03
C PRO A 313 17.82 -6.87 3.60
N LYS A 314 18.90 -7.04 2.83
CA LYS A 314 19.69 -5.90 2.32
C LYS A 314 18.90 -5.05 1.33
N THR A 315 18.19 -5.70 0.40
CA THR A 315 17.35 -5.03 -0.60
C THR A 315 16.17 -4.34 0.07
N LEU A 316 15.51 -5.05 0.99
CA LEU A 316 14.38 -4.51 1.76
C LEU A 316 14.81 -3.28 2.58
N LEU A 317 15.94 -3.36 3.28
CA LEU A 317 16.51 -2.23 4.02
C LEU A 317 16.85 -1.05 3.10
N ALA A 318 17.46 -1.32 1.93
CA ALA A 318 17.78 -0.28 0.96
C ALA A 318 16.53 0.47 0.50
N GLN A 319 15.44 -0.24 0.21
CA GLN A 319 14.18 0.36 -0.22
C GLN A 319 13.51 1.16 0.89
N ILE A 320 13.44 0.63 2.11
CA ILE A 320 12.89 1.34 3.28
C ILE A 320 13.66 2.65 3.52
N VAL A 321 14.98 2.60 3.56
CA VAL A 321 15.81 3.79 3.74
C VAL A 321 15.66 4.78 2.58
N SER A 322 15.53 4.29 1.35
CA SER A 322 15.21 5.19 0.24
C SER A 322 13.85 5.86 0.37
N ILE A 323 12.81 5.17 0.90
CA ILE A 323 11.51 5.78 1.18
C ILE A 323 11.64 6.92 2.20
N TYR A 324 12.45 6.74 3.27
CA TYR A 324 12.75 7.83 4.19
C TYR A 324 13.33 9.06 3.47
N ARG A 325 14.33 8.84 2.60
CA ARG A 325 14.97 9.91 1.83
C ARG A 325 14.03 10.56 0.81
N HIS A 326 13.15 9.77 0.20
CA HIS A 326 12.15 10.29 -0.74
C HIS A 326 11.16 11.21 -0.05
N LEU A 327 10.86 10.98 1.22
CA LEU A 327 9.88 11.78 1.98
C LEU A 327 10.54 12.88 2.81
N ASP A 328 11.87 12.99 2.79
CA ASP A 328 12.58 14.09 3.46
C ASP A 328 12.28 15.41 2.75
N THR A 329 11.62 16.32 3.48
CA THR A 329 11.22 17.64 3.00
C THR A 329 12.01 18.73 3.71
N GLU A 330 12.26 19.84 3.03
CA GLU A 330 13.02 20.98 3.58
C GLU A 330 12.34 21.59 4.82
N ASP A 331 11.02 21.64 4.85
CA ASP A 331 10.22 22.14 5.98
C ASP A 331 10.26 21.23 7.22
N GLY A 332 10.75 19.98 7.08
CA GLY A 332 10.91 19.05 8.19
C GLY A 332 9.64 18.33 8.63
N GLN A 333 8.58 18.40 7.83
CA GLN A 333 7.31 17.75 8.14
C GLN A 333 7.48 16.24 8.40
N PHE A 334 8.21 15.55 7.54
CA PHE A 334 8.43 14.11 7.71
C PHE A 334 9.38 13.80 8.88
N ALA A 335 10.42 14.61 9.08
CA ALA A 335 11.33 14.47 10.23
C ALA A 335 10.60 14.64 11.57
N LEU A 336 9.61 15.54 11.63
CA LEU A 336 8.71 15.68 12.77
C LEU A 336 7.88 14.41 12.98
N ALA A 337 7.26 13.86 11.94
CA ALA A 337 6.48 12.62 12.04
C ALA A 337 7.34 11.43 12.50
N VAL A 338 8.58 11.31 12.00
CA VAL A 338 9.55 10.29 12.41
C VAL A 338 9.91 10.43 13.89
N SER A 339 10.15 11.64 14.38
CA SER A 339 10.52 11.91 15.77
C SER A 339 9.35 11.87 16.76
N LYS A 340 8.11 11.92 16.28
CA LYS A 340 6.90 11.76 17.12
C LYS A 340 6.65 10.33 17.58
N ASP A 341 7.23 9.34 16.91
CA ASP A 341 7.02 7.93 17.24
C ASP A 341 7.92 7.47 18.40
N ASP A 342 7.48 7.77 19.61
CA ASP A 342 8.19 7.44 20.86
C ASP A 342 8.40 5.92 21.08
N ARG A 343 7.74 5.07 20.28
CA ARG A 343 7.83 3.60 20.42
C ARG A 343 9.05 3.01 19.74
N CYS A 344 9.37 3.50 18.54
CA CYS A 344 10.41 2.91 17.70
C CYS A 344 11.53 3.88 17.34
N TYR A 345 11.29 5.19 17.33
CA TYR A 345 12.30 6.18 16.97
C TYR A 345 13.42 6.24 18.03
N SER A 346 14.66 6.26 17.56
CA SER A 346 15.84 6.64 18.35
C SER A 346 16.96 7.07 17.41
N GLN A 347 17.80 8.03 17.83
CA GLN A 347 18.94 8.44 17.01
C GLN A 347 19.96 7.31 16.84
N ASP A 348 20.08 6.45 17.84
CA ASP A 348 20.93 5.25 17.78
C ASP A 348 20.48 4.30 16.67
N LEU A 349 19.18 4.17 16.41
CA LEU A 349 18.66 3.33 15.33
C LEU A 349 19.14 3.83 13.96
N PHE A 350 19.07 5.14 13.70
CA PHE A 350 19.55 5.74 12.46
C PHE A 350 21.06 5.55 12.29
N THR A 351 21.81 5.72 13.39
CA THR A 351 23.26 5.49 13.41
C THR A 351 23.61 4.02 13.12
N GLN A 352 22.88 3.08 13.73
CA GLN A 352 23.04 1.64 13.48
C GLN A 352 22.71 1.27 12.02
N ALA A 353 21.62 1.81 11.47
CA ALA A 353 21.23 1.61 10.08
C ALA A 353 22.32 2.14 9.13
N HIS A 354 22.84 3.35 9.37
CA HIS A 354 23.94 3.92 8.61
C HIS A 354 25.19 3.02 8.64
N MET A 355 25.62 2.59 9.83
CA MET A 355 26.78 1.69 9.98
C MET A 355 26.58 0.36 9.26
N LEU A 356 25.40 -0.23 9.37
CA LEU A 356 25.07 -1.51 8.73
C LEU A 356 25.09 -1.39 7.19
N MET A 357 24.49 -0.34 6.65
CA MET A 357 24.47 -0.09 5.21
C MET A 357 25.85 0.23 4.65
N SER A 358 26.65 1.02 5.38
CA SER A 358 28.04 1.34 5.03
C SER A 358 28.91 0.08 5.02
N ARG A 359 28.86 -0.73 6.09
CA ARG A 359 29.63 -1.98 6.22
C ARG A 359 29.36 -2.97 5.09
N HIS A 360 28.12 -3.03 4.61
CA HIS A 360 27.70 -3.98 3.57
C HIS A 360 27.61 -3.36 2.17
N ALA A 361 28.01 -2.09 2.00
CA ALA A 361 27.91 -1.34 0.75
C ALA A 361 26.51 -1.42 0.10
N ILE A 362 25.46 -1.25 0.91
CA ILE A 362 24.06 -1.37 0.47
C ILE A 362 23.63 -0.14 -0.33
N GLN A 363 24.10 1.05 0.06
CA GLN A 363 23.81 2.33 -0.57
C GLN A 363 25.10 3.13 -0.80
N THR A 364 25.03 4.13 -1.68
CA THR A 364 26.17 5.00 -1.96
C THR A 364 26.45 5.97 -0.80
N PRO A 365 27.68 6.50 -0.66
CA PRO A 365 28.00 7.46 0.40
C PRO A 365 27.10 8.72 0.39
N GLU A 366 26.71 9.19 -0.79
CA GLU A 366 25.82 10.35 -0.93
C GLU A 366 24.40 10.06 -0.42
N GLU A 367 23.89 8.86 -0.69
CA GLU A 367 22.57 8.45 -0.18
C GLU A 367 22.59 8.28 1.34
N LEU A 368 23.68 7.73 1.88
CA LEU A 368 23.88 7.59 3.31
C LEU A 368 23.99 8.95 4.02
N ASP A 369 24.65 9.93 3.39
CA ASP A 369 24.70 11.31 3.90
C ASP A 369 23.30 11.94 3.98
N LYS A 370 22.50 11.81 2.91
CA LYS A 370 21.10 12.26 2.89
C LYS A 370 20.28 11.64 4.03
N PHE A 371 20.42 10.33 4.24
CA PHE A 371 19.73 9.64 5.33
C PHE A 371 20.19 10.12 6.71
N SER A 372 21.50 10.31 6.91
CA SER A 372 22.04 10.85 8.16
C SER A 372 21.55 12.26 8.46
N ARG A 373 21.42 13.12 7.44
CA ARG A 373 20.85 14.47 7.59
C ARG A 373 19.41 14.43 8.07
N LEU A 374 18.57 13.55 7.52
CA LEU A 374 17.21 13.34 8.01
C LEU A 374 17.20 12.91 9.47
N GLY A 375 18.06 11.95 9.85
CA GLY A 375 18.19 11.50 11.24
C GLY A 375 18.58 12.64 12.19
N ALA A 376 19.59 13.44 11.83
CA ALA A 376 20.00 14.62 12.59
C ALA A 376 18.89 15.67 12.71
N LYS A 377 18.14 15.91 11.63
CA LYS A 377 16.98 16.81 11.62
C LYS A 377 15.87 16.33 12.56
N ALA A 378 15.56 15.03 12.51
CA ALA A 378 14.59 14.42 13.43
C ALA A 378 15.06 14.51 14.89
N GLU A 379 16.37 14.36 15.16
CA GLU A 379 16.93 14.49 16.50
C GLU A 379 16.87 15.95 17.01
N GLU A 380 17.19 16.92 16.16
CA GLU A 380 17.07 18.33 16.48
C GLU A 380 15.61 18.71 16.78
N ILE A 381 14.68 18.27 15.94
CA ILE A 381 13.24 18.46 16.17
C ILE A 381 12.81 17.79 17.47
N SER A 382 13.25 16.56 17.74
CA SER A 382 12.95 15.85 18.99
C SER A 382 13.45 16.60 20.24
N LYS A 383 14.67 17.18 20.19
CA LYS A 383 15.25 17.96 21.30
C LYS A 383 14.61 19.33 21.47
N THR A 384 14.25 19.98 20.37
CA THR A 384 13.65 21.33 20.38
C THR A 384 12.15 21.30 20.61
N ARG A 385 11.50 20.15 20.36
CA ARG A 385 10.14 19.82 20.78
C ARG A 385 10.12 19.85 22.30
N THR A 386 10.00 21.06 22.81
CA THR A 386 9.80 21.25 24.22
C THR A 386 8.36 20.86 24.46
N GLU A 387 8.15 19.81 25.24
CA GLU A 387 6.81 19.46 25.69
C GLU A 387 6.34 20.59 26.58
N VAL A 388 5.68 21.56 25.94
CA VAL A 388 4.98 22.63 26.64
C VAL A 388 3.93 21.92 27.46
N ASP A 389 4.14 21.90 28.77
CA ASP A 389 3.15 21.40 29.69
C ASP A 389 1.97 22.39 29.67
N TYR A 390 1.00 22.07 28.83
CA TYR A 390 -0.24 22.81 28.70
C TYR A 390 -1.14 22.67 29.96
N GLY A 391 -0.76 21.79 30.90
CA GLY A 391 -1.52 21.50 32.11
C GLY A 391 -2.88 20.89 31.79
N GLU A 392 -3.90 21.24 32.58
CA GLU A 392 -5.27 20.83 32.33
C GLU A 392 -5.83 21.55 31.10
N ILE A 393 -6.00 20.77 30.03
CA ILE A 393 -6.60 21.21 28.77
C ILE A 393 -8.13 21.29 28.96
N PRO A 394 -8.79 22.41 28.63
CA PRO A 394 -10.25 22.49 28.64
C PRO A 394 -10.86 21.38 27.78
N SER A 395 -11.87 20.68 28.30
CA SER A 395 -12.48 19.54 27.60
C SER A 395 -13.08 19.90 26.24
N GLU A 396 -13.52 21.15 26.05
CA GLU A 396 -14.01 21.69 24.77
C GLU A 396 -12.92 21.81 23.69
N PHE A 397 -11.63 21.76 24.06
CA PHE A 397 -10.49 21.77 23.13
C PHE A 397 -9.93 20.38 22.85
N CYS A 398 -10.40 19.37 23.59
CA CYS A 398 -10.02 17.98 23.41
C CYS A 398 -10.88 17.30 22.34
N ASP A 399 -10.21 16.49 21.52
CA ASP A 399 -10.82 15.58 20.57
C ASP A 399 -11.69 14.57 21.32
N THR A 400 -12.98 14.49 20.98
CA THR A 400 -13.92 13.60 21.69
C THR A 400 -13.68 12.11 21.46
N LEU A 401 -12.84 11.72 20.49
CA LEU A 401 -12.49 10.33 20.18
C LEU A 401 -11.21 9.88 20.89
N ILE A 402 -10.18 10.72 20.94
CA ILE A 402 -8.84 10.34 21.44
C ILE A 402 -8.38 11.14 22.66
N ASP A 403 -9.17 12.11 23.14
CA ASP A 403 -8.92 12.93 24.32
C ASP A 403 -7.57 13.69 24.27
N THR A 404 -7.25 14.22 23.08
CA THR A 404 -6.05 15.04 22.85
C THR A 404 -6.42 16.43 22.34
N LEU A 405 -5.58 17.42 22.57
CA LEU A 405 -5.76 18.77 22.05
C LEU A 405 -5.91 18.79 20.53
N MET A 406 -6.99 19.40 20.02
CA MET A 406 -7.24 19.51 18.57
C MET A 406 -6.35 20.59 17.93
N ASP A 407 -6.03 20.42 16.64
CA ASP A 407 -5.37 21.42 15.80
C ASP A 407 -6.33 22.01 14.76
N ASP A 408 -7.21 21.17 14.19
CA ASP A 408 -8.22 21.57 13.21
C ASP A 408 -9.60 20.96 13.58
N PRO A 409 -10.35 21.59 14.50
CA PRO A 409 -11.61 21.05 14.99
C PRO A 409 -12.70 21.03 13.91
N VAL A 410 -13.37 19.89 13.77
CA VAL A 410 -14.53 19.67 12.91
C VAL A 410 -15.66 19.02 13.69
N MET A 411 -16.89 19.34 13.31
CA MET A 411 -18.10 18.75 13.89
C MET A 411 -18.69 17.72 12.96
N LEU A 412 -19.07 16.58 13.54
CA LEU A 412 -19.78 15.51 12.83
C LEU A 412 -21.28 15.85 12.78
N PRO A 413 -21.94 15.81 11.61
CA PRO A 413 -23.29 16.34 11.44
C PRO A 413 -24.36 15.59 12.24
N GLN A 414 -24.19 14.28 12.46
CA GLN A 414 -25.22 13.46 13.11
C GLN A 414 -24.97 13.28 14.60
N SER A 415 -23.77 12.87 14.99
CA SER A 415 -23.40 12.72 16.41
C SER A 415 -23.18 14.07 17.11
N GLN A 416 -22.98 15.16 16.36
CA GLN A 416 -22.60 16.48 16.86
C GLN A 416 -21.30 16.45 17.69
N ALA A 417 -20.53 15.36 17.59
CA ALA A 417 -19.24 15.23 18.23
C ALA A 417 -18.22 16.16 17.54
N VAL A 418 -17.34 16.76 18.34
CA VAL A 418 -16.26 17.60 17.85
C VAL A 418 -14.96 16.82 17.96
N VAL A 419 -14.26 16.69 16.84
CA VAL A 419 -13.04 15.88 16.71
C VAL A 419 -12.03 16.65 15.88
N ASP A 420 -10.76 16.30 15.98
CA ASP A 420 -9.75 16.82 15.07
C ASP A 420 -9.96 16.25 13.66
N ARG A 421 -9.78 17.08 12.63
CA ARG A 421 -9.93 16.67 11.24
C ARG A 421 -9.06 15.45 10.92
N SER A 422 -7.81 15.43 11.35
CA SER A 422 -6.89 14.34 11.04
C SER A 422 -7.35 13.02 11.69
N THR A 423 -7.91 13.10 12.90
CA THR A 423 -8.48 11.96 13.63
C THR A 423 -9.66 11.35 12.89
N ILE A 424 -10.67 12.15 12.51
CA ILE A 424 -11.85 11.62 11.81
C ILE A 424 -11.50 11.13 10.41
N MET A 425 -10.63 11.85 9.70
CA MET A 425 -10.22 11.45 8.37
C MET A 425 -9.50 10.10 8.40
N ARG A 426 -8.67 9.82 9.41
CA ARG A 426 -8.06 8.50 9.62
C ARG A 426 -9.10 7.39 9.79
N HIS A 427 -10.20 7.67 10.49
CA HIS A 427 -11.32 6.73 10.59
C HIS A 427 -11.98 6.50 9.23
N LEU A 428 -12.29 7.56 8.50
CA LEU A 428 -12.91 7.53 7.16
C LEU A 428 -12.06 6.81 6.10
N LEU A 429 -10.73 6.82 6.23
CA LEU A 429 -9.83 6.05 5.36
C LEU A 429 -9.99 4.53 5.50
N ASN A 430 -10.52 4.07 6.63
CA ASN A 430 -10.79 2.67 6.87
C ASN A 430 -12.28 2.34 6.72
N GLN A 431 -13.16 3.18 7.28
CA GLN A 431 -14.61 3.00 7.31
C GLN A 431 -15.33 4.35 7.13
N GLU A 432 -16.15 4.48 6.09
CA GLU A 432 -16.93 5.68 5.77
C GLU A 432 -18.18 5.83 6.66
N THR A 433 -17.97 5.87 7.97
CA THR A 433 -19.03 5.97 8.97
C THR A 433 -18.65 6.93 10.09
N ASP A 434 -19.62 7.45 10.81
CA ASP A 434 -19.40 8.20 12.05
C ASP A 434 -19.01 7.21 13.17
N PRO A 435 -17.88 7.43 13.88
CA PRO A 435 -17.38 6.48 14.89
C PRO A 435 -18.29 6.36 16.13
N PHE A 436 -19.19 7.32 16.39
CA PHE A 436 -20.05 7.34 17.57
C PHE A 436 -21.39 6.63 17.33
N ASN A 437 -21.98 6.78 16.14
CA ASN A 437 -23.30 6.23 15.83
C ASN A 437 -23.32 5.21 14.67
N ARG A 438 -22.18 5.01 13.99
CA ARG A 438 -21.97 4.09 12.85
C ARG A 438 -22.80 4.40 11.61
N MET A 439 -23.38 5.59 11.51
CA MET A 439 -24.09 6.03 10.32
C MET A 439 -23.11 6.41 9.22
N PRO A 440 -23.48 6.29 7.93
CA PRO A 440 -22.62 6.70 6.82
C PRO A 440 -22.17 8.16 6.97
N LEU A 441 -20.87 8.40 6.75
CA LEU A 441 -20.26 9.71 6.85
C LEU A 441 -19.16 9.84 5.81
N THR A 442 -19.12 10.99 5.14
CA THR A 442 -18.10 11.36 4.16
C THR A 442 -17.36 12.63 4.57
N GLU A 443 -16.16 12.82 4.03
CA GLU A 443 -15.34 14.02 4.32
C GLU A 443 -16.07 15.34 3.99
N SER A 444 -16.85 15.36 2.90
CA SER A 444 -17.60 16.54 2.47
C SER A 444 -18.70 16.97 3.45
N GLU A 445 -19.11 16.08 4.34
CA GLU A 445 -20.16 16.35 5.34
C GLU A 445 -19.58 16.89 6.66
N LEU A 446 -18.25 16.95 6.81
CA LEU A 446 -17.59 17.49 8.00
C LEU A 446 -17.77 19.00 8.07
N ILE A 447 -18.25 19.51 9.21
CA ILE A 447 -18.51 20.94 9.41
C ILE A 447 -17.30 21.57 10.11
N PRO A 448 -16.52 22.46 9.45
CA PRO A 448 -15.38 23.13 10.10
C PRO A 448 -15.83 24.08 11.21
N LEU A 449 -15.07 24.15 12.31
CA LEU A 449 -15.33 25.05 13.43
C LEU A 449 -14.24 26.13 13.56
N PRO A 450 -14.21 27.17 12.69
CA PRO A 450 -13.15 28.18 12.68
C PRO A 450 -13.07 28.99 13.98
N ASP A 451 -14.20 29.26 14.63
CA ASP A 451 -14.23 29.99 15.90
C ASP A 451 -13.58 29.19 17.03
N LEU A 452 -13.84 27.88 17.09
CA LEU A 452 -13.20 26.99 18.06
C LEU A 452 -11.71 26.87 17.78
N LYS A 453 -11.32 26.75 16.51
CA LYS A 453 -9.91 26.76 16.10
C LYS A 453 -9.18 28.01 16.56
N ALA A 454 -9.79 29.19 16.37
CA ALA A 454 -9.21 30.45 16.82
C ALA A 454 -9.03 30.51 18.35
N ARG A 455 -10.02 30.01 19.11
CA ARG A 455 -9.94 29.90 20.57
C ARG A 455 -8.81 28.97 21.02
N ILE A 456 -8.68 27.80 20.38
CA ILE A 456 -7.60 26.84 20.66
C ILE A 456 -6.23 27.47 20.39
N VAL A 457 -6.07 28.17 19.25
CA VAL A 457 -4.80 28.84 18.89
C VAL A 457 -4.46 29.93 19.90
N SER A 458 -5.42 30.78 20.28
CA SER A 458 -5.21 31.80 21.32
C SER A 458 -4.77 31.17 22.63
N TRP A 459 -5.48 30.12 23.07
CA TRP A 459 -5.18 29.41 24.30
C TRP A 459 -3.79 28.75 24.28
N LYS A 460 -3.40 28.10 23.17
CA LYS A 460 -2.05 27.55 22.97
C LYS A 460 -0.99 28.64 23.15
N SER A 461 -1.16 29.76 22.46
CA SER A 461 -0.20 30.88 22.52
C SER A 461 -0.05 31.48 23.92
N GLU A 462 -1.15 31.62 24.66
CA GLU A 462 -1.15 32.11 26.04
C GLU A 462 -0.41 31.15 26.98
N ARG A 463 -0.66 29.84 26.84
CA ARG A 463 0.00 28.80 27.64
C ARG A 463 1.48 28.70 27.33
N GLU A 464 1.86 28.76 26.06
CA GLU A 464 3.27 28.78 25.65
C GLU A 464 4.01 29.99 26.21
N ALA A 465 3.39 31.17 26.19
CA ALA A 465 3.97 32.39 26.77
C ALA A 465 4.16 32.26 28.28
N GLN A 466 3.14 31.77 29.00
CA GLN A 466 3.22 31.51 30.44
C GLN A 466 4.31 30.49 30.78
N TRP A 467 4.40 29.41 30.00
CA TRP A 467 5.40 28.37 30.18
C TRP A 467 6.82 28.92 29.94
N LYS A 468 7.03 29.71 28.88
CA LYS A 468 8.32 30.38 28.61
C LYS A 468 8.72 31.34 29.73
N CYS A 469 7.79 32.15 30.27
CA CYS A 469 8.05 33.02 31.42
C CYS A 469 8.50 32.22 32.66
N LYS A 470 7.78 31.13 33.00
CA LYS A 470 8.15 30.26 34.13
C LYS A 470 9.53 29.61 33.98
N GLN A 471 9.92 29.27 32.75
CA GLN A 471 11.25 28.69 32.48
C GLN A 471 12.38 29.73 32.62
N LEU A 472 12.11 30.99 32.28
CA LEU A 472 13.07 32.10 32.47
C LEU A 472 13.25 32.42 33.95
N GLU A 473 12.17 32.44 34.74
CA GLU A 473 12.23 32.64 36.20
C GLU A 473 13.05 31.53 36.89
N LYS A 474 12.84 30.26 36.53
CA LYS A 474 13.63 29.14 37.08
C LYS A 474 15.12 29.21 36.75
N LYS A 475 15.49 29.77 35.60
CA LYS A 475 16.91 29.94 35.20
C LYS A 475 17.57 31.17 35.84
N GLY A 476 16.80 32.13 36.37
CA GLY A 476 17.33 33.31 37.05
C GLY A 476 17.62 33.11 38.54
N ASP A 477 16.99 32.12 39.17
CA ASP A 477 17.19 31.73 40.58
C ASP A 477 18.22 30.59 40.77
N SER A 478 18.86 30.14 39.69
CA SER A 478 19.97 29.15 39.68
C SER A 478 21.30 29.85 39.45
#